data_AF-A0A815TL42-F1
#
_entry.id   AF-A0A815TL42-F1
#
_cell.length_a   1.000
_cell.length_b   1.000
_cell.length_c   1.000
_cell.angle_alpha   90.00
_cell.angle_beta   90.00
_cell.angle_gamma   90.00
#
_symmetry.space_group_name_H-M   'P 1'
#
loop_
_entity.id
_entity.type
_entity.pdbx_description
1 polymer ?
#
loop_
_entity_poly.entity_id
_entity_poly.type
_entity_poly.pdbx_seq_one_letter_code
_entity_poly.pdbx_strand_id
1 'polypeptide(L)'
;MLSLNDAAHNAEQYSAFVEQHMNERRQRVEQLDSFVRHRLRLYREAQEHVQRQTTNKTIETVALPPPPTSGDTVVVLSQRATTPLLEQSSSSSSFHPCEMTNRVRHSKQRLASKQLIQSADTSSTDDIQPVGTWLNPAPIITPRTNEQPRPSSATTLQRSMSENHLSTFALKALTNSLTNGLTNIENRKRLQATRALFMTIERRKVKENLLLNKQNKEMQRLVELKEAERLHQEESLAQRQVSTIHTVSAKFVDQSVVDVSIQYIRALKTTLRERCSKRGINVPTLCSCHSTIWDADPMACSQNCSFYRNPA
;
A
#
# COMPACT_ATOMS: atom_id res chain seq x y z
N MET A 1 -5.06 42.24 -46.82
CA MET A 1 -5.18 40.79 -47.08
C MET A 1 -3.85 40.17 -46.70
N LEU A 2 -3.79 39.40 -45.61
CA LEU A 2 -2.60 38.60 -45.32
C LEU A 2 -2.47 37.57 -46.46
N SER A 3 -1.27 37.43 -47.02
CA SER A 3 -1.04 36.56 -48.16
C SER A 3 -1.32 35.11 -47.74
N LEU A 4 -2.03 34.33 -48.57
CA LEU A 4 -2.25 32.89 -48.33
C LEU A 4 -0.93 32.13 -48.06
N ASN A 5 0.19 32.65 -48.57
CA ASN A 5 1.52 32.11 -48.33
C ASN A 5 1.99 32.28 -46.88
N ASP A 6 1.60 33.36 -46.21
CA ASP A 6 1.99 33.62 -44.80
C ASP A 6 1.27 32.65 -43.86
N ALA A 7 0.02 32.30 -44.18
CA ALA A 7 -0.76 31.33 -43.41
C ALA A 7 -0.19 29.91 -43.53
N ALA A 8 0.25 29.50 -44.73
CA ALA A 8 0.89 28.20 -44.95
C ALA A 8 2.21 28.10 -44.19
N HIS A 9 3.05 29.14 -44.24
CA HIS A 9 4.33 29.16 -43.52
C HIS A 9 4.15 29.09 -42.00
N ASN A 10 3.16 29.82 -41.46
CA ASN A 10 2.84 29.75 -40.03
C ASN A 10 2.32 28.37 -39.60
N ALA A 11 1.56 27.68 -40.46
CA ALA A 11 1.09 26.33 -40.18
C ALA A 11 2.24 25.31 -40.14
N GLU A 12 3.21 25.41 -41.06
CA GLU A 12 4.41 24.58 -41.06
C GLU A 12 5.28 24.83 -39.82
N GLN A 13 5.49 26.09 -39.44
CA GLN A 13 6.22 26.44 -38.23
C GLN A 13 5.55 25.89 -36.97
N TYR A 14 4.22 25.97 -36.89
CA TYR A 14 3.47 25.42 -35.75
C TYR A 14 3.56 23.88 -35.70
N SER A 15 3.45 23.20 -36.86
CA SER A 15 3.59 21.74 -36.93
C SER A 15 4.98 21.31 -36.47
N ALA A 16 6.04 21.97 -36.93
CA ALA A 16 7.41 21.68 -36.51
C ALA A 16 7.63 21.90 -35.01
N PHE A 17 7.05 22.96 -34.45
CA PHE A 17 7.10 23.23 -33.01
C PHE A 17 6.41 22.14 -32.18
N VAL A 18 5.22 21.69 -32.60
CA VAL A 18 4.49 20.61 -31.93
C VAL A 18 5.27 19.29 -32.00
N GLU A 19 5.84 18.98 -33.17
CA GLU A 19 6.66 17.77 -33.35
C GLU A 19 7.92 17.78 -32.47
N GLN A 20 8.62 18.92 -32.40
CA GLN A 20 9.75 19.10 -31.50
C GLN A 20 9.34 18.87 -30.03
N HIS A 21 8.25 19.48 -29.58
CA HIS A 21 7.78 19.32 -28.20
C HIS A 21 7.36 17.87 -27.89
N MET A 22 6.77 17.16 -28.85
CA MET A 22 6.43 15.74 -28.69
C MET A 22 7.68 14.84 -28.63
N ASN A 23 8.72 15.16 -29.40
CA ASN A 23 10.00 14.47 -29.35
C ASN A 23 10.72 14.72 -28.01
N GLU A 24 10.71 15.94 -27.48
CA GLU A 24 11.26 16.24 -26.15
C GLU A 24 10.52 15.47 -25.05
N ARG A 25 9.18 15.38 -25.12
CA ARG A 25 8.40 14.55 -24.18
C ARG A 25 8.76 13.07 -24.29
N ARG A 26 8.93 12.54 -25.50
CA ARG A 26 9.34 11.14 -25.72
C ARG A 26 10.71 10.87 -25.11
N GLN A 27 11.68 11.75 -25.32
CA GLN A 27 13.01 11.63 -24.72
C GLN A 27 12.96 11.64 -23.18
N ARG A 28 12.13 12.51 -22.57
CA ARG A 28 11.96 12.51 -21.10
C ARG A 28 11.36 11.21 -20.58
N VAL A 29 10.39 10.64 -21.30
CA VAL A 29 9.81 9.34 -20.94
C VAL A 29 10.85 8.21 -21.05
N GLU A 30 11.66 8.20 -22.11
CA GLU A 30 12.75 7.22 -22.27
C GLU A 30 13.82 7.36 -21.18
N GLN A 31 14.17 8.59 -20.79
CA GLN A 31 15.08 8.85 -19.68
C GLN A 31 14.52 8.31 -18.36
N LEU A 32 13.24 8.56 -18.06
CA LEU A 32 12.58 8.03 -16.86
C LEU A 32 12.52 6.50 -16.87
N ASP A 33 12.17 5.89 -18.00
CA ASP A 33 12.14 4.44 -18.15
C ASP A 33 13.53 3.81 -17.98
N SER A 34 14.59 4.46 -18.48
CA SER A 34 15.97 4.04 -18.25
C SER A 34 16.34 4.09 -16.76
N PHE A 35 15.92 5.14 -16.05
CA PHE A 35 16.17 5.30 -14.62
C PHE A 35 15.44 4.24 -13.78
N VAL A 36 14.18 3.98 -14.09
CA VAL A 36 13.37 2.94 -13.41
C VAL A 36 13.98 1.56 -13.63
N ARG A 37 14.35 1.21 -14.86
CA ARG A 37 15.03 -0.07 -15.16
C ARG A 37 16.36 -0.21 -14.41
N HIS A 38 17.14 0.86 -14.31
CA HIS A 38 18.38 0.85 -13.54
C HIS A 38 18.12 0.60 -12.04
N ARG A 39 17.16 1.31 -11.43
CA ARG A 39 16.81 1.07 -10.02
C ARG A 39 16.30 -0.34 -9.77
N LEU A 40 15.46 -0.90 -10.66
CA LEU A 40 14.99 -2.27 -10.54
C LEU A 40 16.13 -3.29 -10.62
N ARG A 41 17.14 -3.05 -11.46
CA ARG A 41 18.36 -3.87 -11.51
C ARG A 41 19.10 -3.85 -10.17
N LEU A 42 19.33 -2.66 -9.61
CA LEU A 42 20.00 -2.51 -8.30
C LEU A 42 19.23 -3.22 -7.17
N TYR A 43 17.89 -3.14 -7.17
CA TYR A 43 17.08 -3.86 -6.19
C TYR A 43 17.22 -5.37 -6.31
N ARG A 44 17.26 -5.90 -7.54
CA ARG A 44 17.48 -7.33 -7.78
C ARG A 44 18.86 -7.79 -7.30
N GLU A 45 19.91 -7.03 -7.64
CA GLU A 45 21.28 -7.30 -7.18
C GLU A 45 21.38 -7.28 -5.64
N ALA A 46 20.72 -6.32 -4.98
CA ALA A 46 20.66 -6.27 -3.52
C ALA A 46 19.94 -7.49 -2.91
N GLN A 47 18.83 -7.93 -3.51
CA GLN A 47 18.13 -9.13 -3.07
C GLN A 47 18.98 -10.40 -3.22
N GLU A 48 19.67 -10.54 -4.34
CA GLU A 48 20.62 -11.65 -4.56
C GLU A 48 21.74 -11.64 -3.52
N HIS A 49 22.24 -10.45 -3.14
CA HIS A 49 23.28 -10.31 -2.13
C HIS A 49 22.81 -10.76 -0.74
N VAL A 50 21.60 -10.37 -0.34
CA VAL A 50 20.97 -10.83 0.91
C VAL A 50 20.78 -12.35 0.89
N GLN A 51 20.32 -12.90 -0.23
CA GLN A 51 20.11 -14.34 -0.37
C GLN A 51 21.42 -15.11 -0.24
N ARG A 52 22.50 -14.67 -0.90
CA ARG A 52 23.85 -15.26 -0.76
C ARG A 52 24.37 -15.22 0.68
N GLN A 53 24.12 -14.13 1.42
CA GLN A 53 24.50 -14.05 2.83
C GLN A 53 23.72 -15.05 3.70
N THR A 54 22.42 -15.23 3.45
CA THR A 54 21.61 -16.21 4.20
C THR A 54 22.01 -17.65 3.91
N THR A 55 22.35 -17.99 2.66
CA THR A 55 22.82 -19.33 2.30
C THR A 55 24.18 -19.62 2.92
N ASN A 56 25.12 -18.67 2.90
CA ASN A 56 26.45 -18.85 3.50
C ASN A 56 26.36 -19.04 5.02
N LYS A 57 25.53 -18.26 5.72
CA LYS A 57 25.30 -18.41 7.16
C LYS A 57 24.68 -19.77 7.52
N THR A 58 23.83 -20.31 6.65
CA THR A 58 23.23 -21.64 6.83
C THR A 58 24.26 -22.75 6.69
N ILE A 59 25.18 -22.63 5.72
CA ILE A 59 26.26 -23.61 5.51
C ILE A 59 27.22 -23.65 6.72
N GLU A 60 27.60 -22.50 7.27
CA GLU A 60 28.44 -22.43 8.48
C GLU A 60 27.76 -23.06 9.71
N THR A 61 26.43 -22.97 9.82
CA THR A 61 25.68 -23.57 10.94
C THR A 61 25.58 -25.10 10.83
N VAL A 62 25.62 -25.65 9.61
CA VAL A 62 25.54 -27.10 9.36
C VAL A 62 26.91 -27.79 9.42
N ALA A 63 28.01 -27.03 9.28
CA ALA A 63 29.38 -27.55 9.35
C ALA A 63 29.92 -27.74 10.78
N LEU A 64 29.11 -27.52 11.83
CA LEU A 64 29.50 -27.89 13.19
C LEU A 64 29.63 -29.41 13.27
N PRO A 65 30.81 -29.95 13.64
CA PRO A 65 30.99 -31.38 13.78
C PRO A 65 29.97 -31.93 14.77
N PRO A 66 29.40 -33.13 14.51
CA PRO A 66 28.46 -33.74 15.42
C PRO A 66 29.09 -33.80 16.82
N PRO A 67 28.34 -33.47 17.89
CA PRO A 67 28.87 -33.56 19.24
C PRO A 67 29.39 -35.00 19.44
N PRO A 68 30.58 -35.18 20.05
CA PRO A 68 31.13 -36.49 20.26
C PRO A 68 30.11 -37.34 21.02
N THR A 69 29.70 -38.44 20.40
CA THR A 69 28.89 -39.48 21.03
C THR A 69 29.76 -40.25 22.02
N SER A 70 30.11 -39.62 23.14
CA SER A 70 30.62 -40.32 24.32
C SER A 70 29.47 -40.47 25.29
N GLY A 71 28.96 -41.70 25.36
CA GLY A 71 28.14 -42.13 26.47
C GLY A 71 29.01 -42.10 27.72
N ASP A 72 28.85 -41.06 28.53
CA ASP A 72 29.13 -41.12 29.95
C ASP A 72 28.16 -40.18 30.65
N THR A 73 27.40 -40.78 31.55
CA THR A 73 26.32 -40.15 32.29
C THR A 73 26.94 -39.37 33.46
N VAL A 74 27.44 -38.17 33.21
CA VAL A 74 27.83 -37.27 34.30
C VAL A 74 26.62 -36.41 34.66
N VAL A 75 25.99 -36.79 35.77
CA VAL A 75 25.00 -35.98 36.49
C VAL A 75 25.73 -34.74 37.02
N VAL A 76 25.64 -33.62 36.30
CA VAL A 76 26.08 -32.32 36.81
C VAL A 76 24.89 -31.68 37.54
N LEU A 77 24.98 -31.68 38.87
CA LEU A 77 24.11 -30.89 39.75
C LEU A 77 24.20 -29.41 39.34
N SER A 78 23.05 -28.85 38.97
CA SER A 78 22.87 -27.41 38.79
C SER A 78 22.89 -26.73 40.16
N GLN A 79 24.02 -26.14 40.53
CA GLN A 79 24.09 -25.19 41.64
C GLN A 79 23.63 -23.82 41.12
N ARG A 80 22.53 -23.33 41.69
CA ARG A 80 22.07 -21.95 41.58
C ARG A 80 23.16 -21.03 42.12
N ALA A 81 23.77 -20.23 41.25
CA ALA A 81 24.55 -19.07 41.66
C ALA A 81 23.58 -17.90 41.90
N THR A 82 23.43 -17.55 43.17
CA THR A 82 22.78 -16.35 43.67
C THR A 82 23.65 -15.14 43.32
N THR A 83 23.11 -14.18 42.57
CA THR A 83 23.76 -12.87 42.33
C THR A 83 23.70 -12.02 43.61
N PRO A 84 24.81 -11.42 44.07
CA PRO A 84 24.77 -10.49 45.18
C PRO A 84 24.31 -9.10 44.71
N LEU A 85 23.36 -8.55 45.46
CA LEU A 85 23.03 -7.13 45.50
C LEU A 85 24.30 -6.33 45.83
N LEU A 86 24.60 -5.31 45.02
CA LEU A 86 25.50 -4.23 45.41
C LEU A 86 24.63 -2.99 45.61
N GLU A 87 24.38 -2.66 46.88
CA GLU A 87 23.96 -1.33 47.31
C GLU A 87 25.17 -0.38 47.18
N GLN A 88 24.97 0.80 46.60
CA GLN A 88 25.71 2.01 46.96
C GLN A 88 24.89 3.27 46.62
N SER A 89 24.29 3.77 47.71
CA SER A 89 24.01 5.15 48.10
C SER A 89 24.43 6.34 47.21
N SER A 90 23.42 7.20 46.99
CA SER A 90 23.40 8.68 47.16
C SER A 90 24.22 9.61 46.26
N SER A 91 23.54 10.44 45.47
CA SER A 91 23.45 11.91 45.72
C SER A 91 22.46 12.62 44.77
N SER A 92 21.42 13.19 45.38
CA SER A 92 20.67 14.42 45.06
C SER A 92 20.95 15.20 43.75
N SER A 93 19.89 15.43 42.97
CA SER A 93 19.61 16.75 42.37
C SER A 93 18.13 16.84 41.99
N SER A 94 17.44 17.77 42.64
CA SER A 94 16.02 18.10 42.49
C SER A 94 15.76 18.93 41.23
N PHE A 95 14.76 18.57 40.42
CA PHE A 95 13.93 19.55 39.71
C PHE A 95 12.57 18.90 39.35
N HIS A 96 11.50 19.40 39.99
CA HIS A 96 10.11 19.18 39.59
C HIS A 96 9.81 19.93 38.28
N PRO A 97 8.81 19.47 37.50
CA PRO A 97 7.58 20.26 37.46
C PRO A 97 6.27 19.47 37.44
N CYS A 98 5.29 20.10 38.10
CA CYS A 98 3.85 19.90 38.16
C CYS A 98 3.17 19.04 37.08
N GLU A 99 2.41 18.07 37.57
CA GLU A 99 1.21 17.54 36.92
C GLU A 99 0.18 18.66 36.71
N MET A 100 -0.24 18.85 35.46
CA MET A 100 -1.48 19.54 35.10
C MET A 100 -2.45 18.49 34.58
N THR A 101 -3.42 18.16 35.42
CA THR A 101 -4.59 17.34 35.10
C THR A 101 -5.42 18.02 34.01
N ASN A 102 -5.43 17.48 32.79
CA ASN A 102 -6.43 17.84 31.79
C ASN A 102 -7.45 16.71 31.62
N ARG A 103 -8.51 16.84 32.40
CA ARG A 103 -9.71 16.03 32.39
C ARG A 103 -10.67 16.60 31.33
N VAL A 104 -10.44 16.28 30.05
CA VAL A 104 -11.38 16.67 28.98
C VAL A 104 -12.49 15.64 28.91
N ARG A 105 -13.65 16.00 29.47
CA ARG A 105 -14.93 15.37 29.21
C ARG A 105 -15.33 15.69 27.76
N HIS A 106 -15.31 14.70 26.87
CA HIS A 106 -16.12 14.79 25.65
C HIS A 106 -17.42 14.03 25.83
N SER A 107 -18.46 14.84 25.99
CA SER A 107 -19.87 14.52 25.93
C SER A 107 -20.21 13.76 24.64
N LYS A 108 -20.69 12.52 24.79
CA LYS A 108 -21.52 11.87 23.77
C LYS A 108 -22.85 12.63 23.70
N GLN A 109 -23.06 13.39 22.64
CA GLN A 109 -24.39 13.86 22.28
C GLN A 109 -24.65 13.60 20.80
N ARG A 110 -25.80 12.97 20.59
CA ARG A 110 -26.41 12.51 19.34
C ARG A 110 -26.52 13.66 18.33
N LEU A 111 -26.32 13.34 17.06
CA LEU A 111 -27.22 13.76 15.98
C LEU A 111 -27.27 12.64 14.93
N ALA A 112 -28.34 11.88 15.01
CA ALA A 112 -28.89 11.18 13.86
C ALA A 112 -29.64 12.21 13.01
N SER A 113 -29.41 12.24 11.69
CA SER A 113 -30.41 12.64 10.67
C SER A 113 -29.81 12.55 9.26
N LYS A 114 -30.50 11.76 8.43
CA LYS A 114 -30.55 11.65 6.95
C LYS A 114 -30.69 10.15 6.62
N GLN A 115 -31.85 9.53 6.37
CA GLN A 115 -32.97 9.89 5.47
C GLN A 115 -32.48 10.56 4.18
N LEU A 116 -32.86 10.19 2.97
CA LEU A 116 -33.69 9.13 2.41
C LEU A 116 -33.53 9.43 0.91
N ILE A 117 -32.83 8.59 0.14
CA ILE A 117 -33.01 8.58 -1.33
C ILE A 117 -33.03 7.11 -1.73
N GLN A 118 -34.24 6.56 -1.72
CA GLN A 118 -34.61 5.49 -2.62
C GLN A 118 -34.94 6.13 -3.97
N SER A 119 -34.21 5.75 -5.01
CA SER A 119 -34.75 5.67 -6.35
C SER A 119 -34.04 4.51 -7.03
N ALA A 120 -34.86 3.53 -7.39
CA ALA A 120 -34.51 2.43 -8.24
C ALA A 120 -34.00 2.95 -9.60
N ASP A 121 -33.05 2.24 -10.19
CA ASP A 121 -33.17 1.90 -11.60
C ASP A 121 -32.54 0.53 -11.84
N THR A 122 -33.39 -0.32 -12.40
CA THR A 122 -33.15 -1.66 -12.90
C THR A 122 -32.47 -1.59 -14.27
N SER A 123 -31.41 -2.37 -14.46
CA SER A 123 -30.75 -2.80 -15.72
C SER A 123 -29.25 -2.77 -15.47
N SER A 124 -28.40 -3.64 -15.98
CA SER A 124 -28.47 -4.80 -16.85
C SER A 124 -27.02 -5.32 -16.84
N THR A 125 -26.83 -6.63 -17.06
CA THR A 125 -25.60 -7.23 -17.62
C THR A 125 -24.29 -7.01 -16.83
N ASP A 126 -23.88 -8.00 -16.04
CA ASP A 126 -22.76 -8.91 -16.39
C ASP A 126 -22.20 -9.63 -15.14
N ASP A 127 -22.78 -10.80 -14.87
CA ASP A 127 -22.14 -11.83 -14.05
C ASP A 127 -20.97 -12.45 -14.84
N ILE A 128 -19.77 -11.88 -14.69
CA ILE A 128 -18.53 -12.57 -15.05
C ILE A 128 -17.99 -13.23 -13.80
N GLN A 129 -18.36 -14.49 -13.61
CA GLN A 129 -17.62 -15.39 -12.73
C GLN A 129 -16.23 -15.65 -13.31
N PRO A 130 -15.15 -15.58 -12.51
CA PRO A 130 -13.87 -16.10 -12.96
C PRO A 130 -13.93 -17.63 -12.93
N VAL A 131 -14.01 -18.24 -14.13
CA VAL A 131 -13.73 -19.66 -14.34
C VAL A 131 -12.25 -19.90 -14.09
N GLY A 132 -11.89 -20.07 -12.82
CA GLY A 132 -10.59 -20.54 -12.39
C GLY A 132 -10.53 -22.06 -12.51
N THR A 133 -10.22 -22.56 -13.71
CA THR A 133 -9.92 -23.97 -13.97
C THR A 133 -8.61 -24.33 -13.26
N TRP A 134 -8.69 -24.72 -11.99
CA TRP A 134 -7.60 -25.41 -11.31
C TRP A 134 -7.56 -26.84 -11.83
N LEU A 135 -6.77 -27.06 -12.89
CA LEU A 135 -6.31 -28.38 -13.30
C LEU A 135 -5.49 -28.97 -12.14
N ASN A 136 -6.14 -29.78 -11.33
CA ASN A 136 -5.45 -30.76 -10.49
C ASN A 136 -4.66 -31.71 -11.41
N PRO A 137 -3.34 -31.83 -11.29
CA PRO A 137 -2.64 -32.93 -11.93
C PRO A 137 -3.10 -34.23 -11.28
N ALA A 138 -3.77 -35.07 -12.07
CA ALA A 138 -4.16 -36.41 -11.67
C ALA A 138 -2.94 -37.23 -11.20
N PRO A 139 -3.10 -38.13 -10.23
CA PRO A 139 -2.02 -39.04 -9.83
C PRO A 139 -1.66 -39.94 -11.02
N ILE A 140 -0.39 -39.94 -11.39
CA ILE A 140 0.19 -40.84 -12.39
C ILE A 140 0.04 -42.28 -11.86
N ILE A 141 -0.96 -42.98 -12.40
CA ILE A 141 -1.10 -44.43 -12.26
C ILE A 141 -0.03 -45.04 -13.19
N THR A 142 1.06 -45.54 -12.59
CA THR A 142 2.02 -46.38 -13.31
C THR A 142 1.35 -47.69 -13.72
N PRO A 143 1.45 -48.13 -14.98
CA PRO A 143 0.94 -49.44 -15.38
C PRO A 143 1.79 -50.54 -14.76
N ARG A 144 1.12 -51.42 -14.02
CA ARG A 144 1.66 -52.64 -13.40
C ARG A 144 1.89 -53.68 -14.49
N THR A 145 3.10 -53.74 -15.04
CA THR A 145 3.57 -54.85 -15.87
C THR A 145 4.15 -55.94 -14.97
N ASN A 146 3.42 -57.04 -14.79
CA ASN A 146 3.97 -58.40 -14.85
C ASN A 146 2.85 -59.42 -14.64
N GLU A 147 2.29 -59.90 -15.74
CA GLU A 147 1.72 -61.25 -15.77
C GLU A 147 2.90 -62.21 -15.88
N GLN A 148 3.09 -63.04 -14.86
CA GLN A 148 3.87 -64.26 -14.97
C GLN A 148 2.91 -65.46 -15.01
N PRO A 149 3.18 -66.45 -15.89
CA PRO A 149 2.33 -67.62 -16.05
C PRO A 149 2.42 -68.56 -14.84
N ARG A 150 1.27 -69.06 -14.41
CA ARG A 150 1.12 -70.22 -13.52
C ARG A 150 1.83 -71.44 -14.12
N PRO A 151 2.77 -72.08 -13.42
CA PRO A 151 3.09 -73.47 -13.68
C PRO A 151 2.08 -74.37 -12.94
N SER A 152 1.24 -75.03 -13.73
CA SER A 152 0.48 -76.20 -13.34
C SER A 152 1.44 -77.37 -13.15
N SER A 153 1.71 -77.79 -11.92
CA SER A 153 2.19 -79.15 -11.64
C SER A 153 1.96 -79.48 -10.16
N ALA A 154 0.88 -80.21 -9.90
CA ALA A 154 0.72 -80.95 -8.66
C ALA A 154 1.66 -82.16 -8.72
N THR A 155 2.81 -82.07 -8.05
CA THR A 155 3.64 -83.24 -7.75
C THR A 155 3.49 -83.53 -6.26
N THR A 156 2.59 -84.45 -5.94
CA THR A 156 2.47 -85.07 -4.63
C THR A 156 3.74 -85.90 -4.37
N LEU A 157 4.73 -85.26 -3.75
CA LEU A 157 5.92 -85.91 -3.24
C LEU A 157 5.65 -86.28 -1.78
N GLN A 158 5.20 -87.52 -1.54
CA GLN A 158 5.20 -88.12 -0.21
C GLN A 158 6.66 -88.31 0.22
N ARG A 159 7.21 -87.28 0.89
CA ARG A 159 8.50 -87.37 1.56
C ARG A 159 8.24 -87.71 3.02
N SER A 160 8.50 -88.95 3.39
CA SER A 160 8.56 -89.36 4.79
C SER A 160 9.66 -88.56 5.50
N MET A 161 9.26 -87.53 6.24
CA MET A 161 10.17 -86.77 7.09
C MET A 161 10.41 -87.62 8.34
N SER A 162 11.64 -88.06 8.55
CA SER A 162 12.02 -88.71 9.81
C SER A 162 11.86 -87.73 10.97
N GLU A 163 11.52 -88.25 12.15
CA GLU A 163 11.15 -87.47 13.35
C GLU A 163 12.21 -86.43 13.77
N ASN A 164 13.47 -86.64 13.40
CA ASN A 164 14.58 -85.71 13.65
C ASN A 164 14.53 -84.42 12.81
N HIS A 165 13.83 -84.41 11.67
CA HIS A 165 13.65 -83.21 10.84
C HIS A 165 12.43 -82.38 11.24
N LEU A 166 11.43 -82.98 11.89
CA LEU A 166 10.32 -82.22 12.47
C LEU A 166 10.79 -81.34 13.63
N SER A 167 11.69 -81.85 14.48
CA SER A 167 12.29 -81.09 15.59
C SER A 167 13.08 -79.87 15.10
N THR A 168 13.93 -80.03 14.07
CA THR A 168 14.72 -78.92 13.53
C THR A 168 13.88 -77.92 12.74
N PHE A 169 12.82 -78.37 12.06
CA PHE A 169 11.88 -77.49 11.37
C PHE A 169 11.02 -76.69 12.36
N ALA A 170 10.50 -77.34 13.41
CA ALA A 170 9.73 -76.69 14.46
C ALA A 170 10.57 -75.64 15.22
N LEU A 171 11.83 -75.98 15.55
CA LEU A 171 12.74 -75.02 16.17
C LEU A 171 13.03 -73.84 15.23
N LYS A 172 13.35 -74.07 13.95
CA LYS A 172 13.53 -72.97 12.98
C LYS A 172 12.29 -72.10 12.80
N ALA A 173 11.10 -72.69 12.81
CA ALA A 173 9.83 -71.96 12.71
C ALA A 173 9.59 -71.07 13.95
N LEU A 174 9.89 -71.58 15.15
CA LEU A 174 9.81 -70.80 16.39
C LEU A 174 10.85 -69.67 16.43
N THR A 175 12.10 -69.93 16.03
CA THR A 175 13.14 -68.90 15.98
C THR A 175 12.78 -67.81 14.96
N ASN A 176 12.26 -68.17 13.79
CA ASN A 176 11.80 -67.20 12.79
C ASN A 176 10.56 -66.41 13.26
N SER A 177 9.65 -67.02 14.01
CA SER A 177 8.49 -66.33 14.58
C SER A 177 8.93 -65.31 15.65
N LEU A 178 9.90 -65.67 16.50
CA LEU A 178 10.47 -64.80 17.53
C LEU A 178 11.26 -63.63 16.93
N THR A 179 12.08 -63.86 15.91
CA THR A 179 12.83 -62.80 15.22
C THR A 179 11.91 -61.88 14.42
N ASN A 180 10.88 -62.42 13.76
CA ASN A 180 9.86 -61.61 13.07
C ASN A 180 8.97 -60.82 14.05
N GLY A 181 8.68 -61.37 15.23
CA GLY A 181 7.96 -60.65 16.29
C GLY A 181 8.76 -59.49 16.89
N LEU A 182 10.06 -59.71 17.15
CA LEU A 182 10.97 -58.67 17.66
C LEU A 182 11.17 -57.55 16.63
N THR A 183 11.35 -57.89 15.35
CA THR A 183 11.43 -56.88 14.26
C THR A 183 10.11 -56.13 14.08
N ASN A 184 8.95 -56.75 14.28
CA ASN A 184 7.66 -56.07 14.23
C ASN A 184 7.47 -55.10 15.42
N ILE A 185 7.89 -55.48 16.63
CA ILE A 185 7.88 -54.59 17.80
C ILE A 185 8.81 -53.39 17.57
N GLU A 186 10.02 -53.61 17.04
CA GLU A 186 10.97 -52.54 16.75
C GLU A 186 10.46 -51.62 15.63
N ASN A 187 9.89 -52.19 14.56
CA ASN A 187 9.25 -51.42 13.49
C ASN A 187 8.08 -50.58 14.00
N ARG A 188 7.26 -51.12 14.91
CA ARG A 188 6.18 -50.36 15.56
C ARG A 188 6.73 -49.18 16.37
N LYS A 189 7.82 -49.39 17.12
CA LYS A 189 8.50 -48.31 17.87
C LYS A 189 9.07 -47.25 16.92
N ARG A 190 9.71 -47.66 15.82
CA ARG A 190 10.24 -46.75 14.77
C ARG A 190 9.11 -45.93 14.14
N LEU A 191 8.00 -46.57 13.76
CA LEU A 191 6.83 -45.87 13.22
C LEU A 191 6.22 -44.88 14.21
N GLN A 192 6.13 -45.25 15.49
CA GLN A 192 5.67 -44.34 16.55
C GLN A 192 6.61 -43.15 16.73
N ALA A 193 7.93 -43.36 16.72
CA ALA A 193 8.92 -42.29 16.80
C ALA A 193 8.84 -41.35 15.59
N THR A 194 8.75 -41.90 14.37
CA THR A 194 8.59 -41.11 13.14
C THR A 194 7.31 -40.27 13.17
N ARG A 195 6.19 -40.85 13.63
CA ARG A 195 4.93 -40.12 13.80
C ARG A 195 5.07 -38.98 14.83
N ALA A 196 5.72 -39.23 15.96
CA ALA A 196 5.95 -38.22 16.99
C ALA A 196 6.83 -37.06 16.49
N LEU A 197 7.88 -37.37 15.71
CA LEU A 197 8.73 -36.38 15.05
C LEU A 197 7.93 -35.51 14.08
N PHE A 198 7.13 -36.13 13.20
CA PHE A 198 6.29 -35.41 12.24
C PHE A 198 5.34 -34.44 12.95
N MET A 199 4.64 -34.88 13.99
CA MET A 199 3.74 -34.02 14.76
C MET A 199 4.48 -32.85 15.42
N THR A 200 5.73 -33.06 15.83
CA THR A 200 6.56 -32.01 16.44
C THR A 200 7.06 -31.00 15.42
N ILE A 201 7.44 -31.46 14.23
CA ILE A 201 7.82 -30.61 13.10
C ILE A 201 6.62 -29.76 12.68
N GLU A 202 5.44 -30.36 12.50
CA GLU A 202 4.24 -29.63 12.11
C GLU A 202 3.82 -28.61 13.18
N ARG A 203 3.85 -28.97 14.48
CA ARG A 203 3.62 -27.98 15.55
C ARG A 203 4.59 -26.82 15.51
N ARG A 204 5.88 -27.06 15.18
CA ARG A 204 6.88 -26.01 15.05
C ARG A 204 6.56 -25.10 13.87
N LYS A 205 6.25 -25.67 12.70
CA LYS A 205 5.83 -24.91 11.50
C LYS A 205 4.59 -24.06 11.76
N VAL A 206 3.59 -24.59 12.45
CA VAL A 206 2.37 -23.83 12.80
C VAL A 206 2.70 -22.67 13.73
N LYS A 207 3.57 -22.86 14.73
CA LYS A 207 4.01 -21.77 15.62
C LYS A 207 4.79 -20.69 14.87
N GLU A 208 5.70 -21.08 13.99
CA GLU A 208 6.48 -20.17 13.16
C GLU A 208 5.59 -19.37 12.19
N ASN A 209 4.67 -20.05 11.51
CA ASN A 209 3.69 -19.41 10.64
C ASN A 209 2.80 -18.42 11.41
N LEU A 210 2.38 -18.78 12.63
CA LEU A 210 1.63 -17.88 13.50
C LEU A 210 2.44 -16.63 13.88
N LEU A 211 3.73 -16.78 14.17
CA LEU A 211 4.62 -15.65 14.48
C LEU A 211 4.79 -14.74 13.26
N LEU A 212 5.05 -15.33 12.09
CA LEU A 212 5.20 -14.60 10.84
C LEU A 212 3.91 -13.84 10.48
N ASN A 213 2.74 -14.47 10.64
CA ASN A 213 1.46 -13.81 10.44
C ASN A 213 1.23 -12.64 11.42
N LYS A 214 1.72 -12.75 12.66
CA LYS A 214 1.66 -11.62 13.61
C LYS A 214 2.56 -10.47 13.15
N GLN A 215 3.80 -10.76 12.75
CA GLN A 215 4.74 -9.76 12.24
C GLN A 215 4.22 -9.07 10.97
N ASN A 216 3.65 -9.84 10.03
CA ASN A 216 3.06 -9.29 8.81
C ASN A 216 1.86 -8.37 9.12
N LYS A 217 1.00 -8.75 10.08
CA LYS A 217 -0.10 -7.89 10.52
C LYS A 217 0.39 -6.59 11.16
N GLU A 218 1.47 -6.65 11.93
CA GLU A 218 2.06 -5.45 12.54
C GLU A 218 2.68 -4.54 11.49
N MET A 219 3.41 -5.11 10.53
CA MET A 219 3.96 -4.37 9.39
C MET A 219 2.85 -3.71 8.57
N GLN A 220 1.76 -4.42 8.31
CA GLN A 220 0.61 -3.88 7.59
C GLN A 220 -0.01 -2.68 8.32
N ARG A 221 -0.20 -2.76 9.64
CA ARG A 221 -0.70 -1.62 10.44
C ARG A 221 0.22 -0.41 10.38
N LEU A 222 1.53 -0.61 10.38
CA LEU A 222 2.49 0.48 10.25
C LEU A 222 2.42 1.16 8.87
N VAL A 223 2.19 0.38 7.80
CA VAL A 223 1.98 0.92 6.46
C VAL A 223 0.69 1.74 6.41
N GLU A 224 -0.42 1.20 6.93
CA GLU A 224 -1.71 1.89 6.99
C GLU A 224 -1.64 3.21 7.79
N LEU A 225 -0.93 3.23 8.92
CA LEU A 225 -0.72 4.44 9.71
C LEU A 225 0.08 5.51 8.95
N LYS A 226 1.18 5.11 8.29
CA LYS A 226 1.99 6.04 7.49
C LYS A 226 1.22 6.58 6.29
N GLU A 227 0.38 5.76 5.68
CA GLU A 227 -0.46 6.17 4.56
C GLU A 227 -1.54 7.17 5.00
N ALA A 228 -2.21 6.91 6.13
CA ALA A 228 -3.15 7.86 6.72
C ALA A 228 -2.49 9.20 7.07
N GLU A 229 -1.24 9.17 7.58
CA GLU A 229 -0.47 10.38 7.84
C GLU A 229 -0.18 11.19 6.56
N ARG A 230 0.23 10.52 5.47
CA ARG A 230 0.41 11.19 4.17
C ARG A 230 -0.88 11.81 3.66
N LEU A 231 -1.99 11.09 3.72
CA LEU A 231 -3.29 11.60 3.28
C LEU A 231 -3.72 12.83 4.08
N HIS A 232 -3.52 12.82 5.40
CA HIS A 232 -3.80 13.98 6.25
C HIS A 232 -2.90 15.18 5.90
N GLN A 233 -1.62 14.94 5.61
CA GLN A 233 -0.72 16.00 5.15
C GLN A 233 -1.16 16.58 3.81
N GLU A 234 -1.52 15.74 2.83
CA GLU A 234 -2.03 16.17 1.53
C GLU A 234 -3.33 16.97 1.66
N GLU A 235 -4.27 16.52 2.49
CA GLU A 235 -5.51 17.25 2.76
C GLU A 235 -5.24 18.61 3.38
N SER A 236 -4.31 18.70 4.34
CA SER A 236 -3.93 19.98 4.95
C SER A 236 -3.30 20.96 3.95
N LEU A 237 -2.52 20.46 3.00
CA LEU A 237 -1.92 21.28 1.94
C LEU A 237 -2.97 21.70 0.90
N ALA A 238 -3.87 20.80 0.52
CA ALA A 238 -4.98 21.10 -0.37
C ALA A 238 -5.89 22.19 0.22
N GLN A 239 -6.23 22.08 1.51
CA GLN A 239 -7.03 23.08 2.20
C GLN A 239 -6.34 24.45 2.26
N ARG A 240 -5.02 24.48 2.49
CA ARG A 240 -4.21 25.72 2.42
C ARG A 240 -4.23 26.33 1.01
N GLN A 241 -4.07 25.52 -0.03
CA GLN A 241 -4.11 25.99 -1.42
C GLN A 241 -5.48 26.58 -1.78
N VAL A 242 -6.58 25.91 -1.41
CA VAL A 242 -7.95 26.41 -1.65
C VAL A 242 -8.18 27.73 -0.93
N SER A 243 -7.76 27.85 0.33
CA SER A 243 -7.86 29.12 1.07
C SER A 243 -7.06 30.25 0.41
N THR A 244 -5.87 29.95 -0.10
CA THR A 244 -5.03 30.91 -0.83
C THR A 244 -5.71 31.37 -2.12
N ILE A 245 -6.23 30.44 -2.93
CA ILE A 245 -6.94 30.75 -4.18
C ILE A 245 -8.17 31.63 -3.89
N HIS A 246 -8.94 31.32 -2.86
CA HIS A 246 -10.10 32.14 -2.45
C HIS A 246 -9.69 33.57 -2.09
N THR A 247 -8.61 33.76 -1.32
CA THR A 247 -8.16 35.11 -0.92
C THR A 247 -7.60 35.92 -2.09
N VAL A 248 -6.92 35.29 -3.04
CA VAL A 248 -6.36 35.96 -4.23
C VAL A 248 -7.47 36.29 -5.23
N SER A 249 -8.42 35.37 -5.45
CA SER A 249 -9.54 35.57 -6.35
C SER A 249 -10.48 36.69 -5.88
N ALA A 250 -10.78 36.76 -4.58
CA ALA A 250 -11.61 37.85 -4.03
C ALA A 250 -10.97 39.24 -4.24
N LYS A 251 -9.64 39.35 -4.15
CA LYS A 251 -8.93 40.63 -4.37
C LYS A 251 -8.82 41.02 -5.85
N PHE A 252 -8.71 40.04 -6.76
CA PHE A 252 -8.55 40.32 -8.19
C PHE A 252 -9.87 40.58 -8.93
N VAL A 253 -10.97 39.96 -8.50
CA VAL A 253 -12.28 40.16 -9.12
C VAL A 253 -12.83 41.55 -8.79
N ASP A 254 -12.65 42.05 -7.55
CA ASP A 254 -13.13 43.38 -7.19
C ASP A 254 -12.32 44.51 -7.84
N GLN A 255 -10.99 44.38 -7.96
CA GLN A 255 -10.17 45.47 -8.50
C GLN A 255 -10.29 45.60 -10.02
N SER A 256 -10.34 44.47 -10.75
CA SER A 256 -10.34 44.49 -12.23
C SER A 256 -11.70 44.90 -12.81
N VAL A 257 -12.82 44.51 -12.20
CA VAL A 257 -14.16 44.88 -12.67
C VAL A 257 -14.43 46.37 -12.44
N VAL A 258 -13.93 46.93 -11.33
CA VAL A 258 -14.07 48.36 -11.01
C VAL A 258 -13.27 49.21 -12.01
N ASP A 259 -12.02 48.85 -12.33
CA ASP A 259 -11.19 49.63 -13.25
C ASP A 259 -11.73 49.63 -14.68
N VAL A 260 -12.23 48.49 -15.17
CA VAL A 260 -12.85 48.39 -16.50
C VAL A 260 -14.13 49.24 -16.58
N SER A 261 -14.95 49.21 -15.52
CA SER A 261 -16.19 50.01 -15.46
C SER A 261 -15.89 51.52 -15.47
N ILE A 262 -14.88 51.96 -14.73
CA ILE A 262 -14.45 53.36 -14.69
C ILE A 262 -13.94 53.81 -16.06
N GLN A 263 -13.13 52.98 -16.73
CA GLN A 263 -12.58 53.31 -18.05
C GLN A 263 -13.68 53.40 -19.11
N TYR A 264 -14.66 52.49 -19.08
CA TYR A 264 -15.82 52.53 -19.97
C TYR A 264 -16.65 53.81 -19.78
N ILE A 265 -16.94 54.19 -18.52
CA ILE A 265 -17.69 55.42 -18.21
C ILE A 265 -16.94 56.67 -18.72
N ARG A 266 -15.60 56.73 -18.56
CA ARG A 266 -14.79 57.84 -19.09
C ARG A 266 -14.87 57.93 -20.62
N ALA A 267 -14.75 56.82 -21.32
CA ALA A 267 -14.85 56.78 -22.79
C ALA A 267 -16.25 57.19 -23.29
N LEU A 268 -17.29 56.85 -22.54
CA LEU A 268 -18.66 57.23 -22.86
C LEU A 268 -18.89 58.73 -22.63
N LYS A 269 -18.35 59.29 -21.53
CA LYS A 269 -18.37 60.74 -21.26
C LYS A 269 -17.65 61.55 -22.34
N THR A 270 -16.47 61.12 -22.81
CA THR A 270 -15.74 61.83 -23.88
C THR A 270 -16.50 61.83 -25.19
N THR A 271 -17.08 60.68 -25.56
CA THR A 271 -17.89 60.54 -26.80
C THR A 271 -19.11 61.45 -26.77
N LEU A 272 -19.83 61.50 -25.64
CA LEU A 272 -20.99 62.37 -25.48
C LEU A 272 -20.59 63.85 -25.48
N ARG A 273 -19.50 64.21 -24.81
CA ARG A 273 -18.96 65.58 -24.81
C ARG A 273 -18.67 66.05 -26.25
N GLU A 274 -18.01 65.21 -27.04
CA GLU A 274 -17.71 65.51 -28.44
C GLU A 274 -18.97 65.69 -29.29
N ARG A 275 -19.98 64.83 -29.10
CA ARG A 275 -21.27 64.93 -29.81
C ARG A 275 -22.05 66.18 -29.45
N CYS A 276 -22.07 66.56 -28.18
CA CYS A 276 -22.71 67.80 -27.72
C CYS A 276 -22.01 69.03 -28.31
N SER A 277 -20.67 69.07 -28.28
CA SER A 277 -19.88 70.15 -28.87
C SER A 277 -20.13 70.30 -30.37
N LYS A 278 -20.16 69.20 -31.14
CA LYS A 278 -20.45 69.23 -32.59
C LYS A 278 -21.84 69.77 -32.92
N ARG A 279 -22.80 69.62 -32.01
CA ARG A 279 -24.19 70.10 -32.17
C ARG A 279 -24.42 71.49 -31.56
N GLY A 280 -23.39 72.11 -30.97
CA GLY A 280 -23.54 73.38 -30.25
C GLY A 280 -24.44 73.29 -29.02
N ILE A 281 -24.66 72.08 -28.48
CA ILE A 281 -25.52 71.87 -27.31
C ILE A 281 -24.67 72.15 -26.07
N ASN A 282 -24.98 73.25 -25.38
CA ASN A 282 -24.40 73.55 -24.08
C ASN A 282 -25.20 72.81 -22.99
N VAL A 283 -24.58 71.82 -22.34
CA VAL A 283 -25.27 71.00 -21.33
C VAL A 283 -25.23 71.74 -19.99
N PRO A 284 -26.39 72.06 -19.39
CA PRO A 284 -26.43 72.78 -18.12
C PRO A 284 -25.81 71.96 -16.97
N THR A 285 -25.32 72.66 -15.96
CA THR A 285 -24.76 72.06 -14.74
C THR A 285 -25.87 71.34 -13.96
N LEU A 286 -25.72 70.04 -13.74
CA LEU A 286 -26.71 69.25 -13.00
C LEU A 286 -26.60 69.37 -11.47
N CYS A 287 -25.43 69.72 -10.94
CA CYS A 287 -25.22 69.96 -9.51
C CYS A 287 -24.37 71.22 -9.29
N SER A 288 -24.64 71.96 -8.22
CA SER A 288 -23.77 73.01 -7.65
C SER A 288 -22.36 72.51 -7.28
N CYS A 289 -22.19 71.19 -7.18
CA CYS A 289 -20.94 70.51 -6.91
C CYS A 289 -19.85 70.84 -7.94
N HIS A 290 -20.21 71.01 -9.22
CA HIS A 290 -19.26 71.15 -10.32
C HIS A 290 -19.81 72.09 -11.41
N SER A 291 -18.91 72.82 -12.07
CA SER A 291 -19.22 73.77 -13.14
C SER A 291 -19.59 73.11 -14.47
N THR A 292 -19.37 71.81 -14.64
CA THR A 292 -19.85 71.04 -15.80
C THR A 292 -20.35 69.67 -15.39
N ILE A 293 -21.34 69.15 -16.13
CA ILE A 293 -21.86 67.78 -15.94
C ILE A 293 -20.77 66.71 -16.10
N TRP A 294 -19.75 67.00 -16.88
CA TRP A 294 -18.73 66.03 -17.27
C TRP A 294 -17.78 65.70 -16.12
N ASP A 295 -17.54 66.69 -15.26
CA ASP A 295 -16.58 66.60 -14.14
C ASP A 295 -17.26 66.17 -12.84
N ALA A 296 -18.58 65.96 -12.86
CA ALA A 296 -19.30 65.41 -11.72
C ALA A 296 -18.88 63.96 -11.45
N ASP A 297 -18.33 63.73 -10.25
CA ASP A 297 -18.14 62.40 -9.67
C ASP A 297 -19.46 61.95 -9.02
N PRO A 298 -20.10 60.88 -9.51
CA PRO A 298 -21.36 60.39 -8.95
C PRO A 298 -21.26 60.01 -7.47
N MET A 299 -20.08 59.57 -7.00
CA MET A 299 -19.88 59.18 -5.60
C MET A 299 -19.83 60.40 -4.67
N ALA A 300 -19.17 61.48 -5.10
CA ALA A 300 -19.12 62.73 -4.33
C ALA A 300 -20.43 63.55 -4.45
N CYS A 301 -21.09 63.50 -5.62
CA CYS A 301 -22.31 64.25 -5.91
C CYS A 301 -23.52 63.74 -5.12
N SER A 302 -23.66 62.41 -4.96
CA SER A 302 -24.81 61.80 -4.28
C SER A 302 -24.99 62.22 -2.82
N GLN A 303 -23.91 62.59 -2.12
CA GLN A 303 -23.96 63.00 -0.71
C GLN A 303 -24.27 64.49 -0.50
N ASN A 304 -23.92 65.33 -1.48
CA ASN A 304 -23.97 66.80 -1.36
C ASN A 304 -24.95 67.49 -2.33
N CYS A 305 -25.52 66.76 -3.29
CA CYS A 305 -26.43 67.33 -4.27
C CYS A 305 -27.86 67.44 -3.73
N SER A 306 -28.42 68.64 -3.76
CA SER A 306 -29.82 68.91 -3.40
C SER A 306 -30.83 68.18 -4.29
N PHE A 307 -30.45 67.77 -5.50
CA PHE A 307 -31.31 66.98 -6.39
C PHE A 307 -31.39 65.49 -6.02
N TYR A 308 -30.38 64.95 -5.32
CA TYR A 308 -30.32 63.53 -4.93
C TYR A 308 -30.58 63.29 -3.44
N ARG A 309 -30.51 64.33 -2.59
CA ARG A 309 -31.18 64.31 -1.30
C ARG A 309 -32.69 64.33 -1.55
N ASN A 310 -33.29 63.16 -1.69
CA ASN A 310 -34.73 63.03 -1.61
C ASN A 310 -35.13 63.48 -0.19
N PRO A 311 -35.83 64.62 -0.01
CA PRO A 311 -36.38 64.92 1.30
C PRO A 311 -37.34 63.77 1.64
N ALA A 312 -37.11 63.14 2.80
CA ALA A 312 -38.02 62.12 3.32
C ALA A 312 -39.41 62.71 3.57
#